data_AF-A0A9E5RG86-F1
#
_entry.id   AF-A0A9E5RG86-F1
#
_cell.length_a   1.000
_cell.length_b   1.000
_cell.length_c   1.000
_cell.angle_alpha   90.00
_cell.angle_beta   90.00
_cell.angle_gamma   90.00
#
_symmetry.space_group_name_H-M   'P 1'
#
loop_
_entity.id
_entity.type
_entity.pdbx_description
1 polymer ?
#
loop_
_entity_poly.entity_id
_entity_poly.type
_entity_poly.pdbx_seq_one_letter_code
_entity_poly.pdbx_strand_id
1 'polypeptide(L)'
;MLTPTTPTVDGIDENNLSEGERNVLLVLRNLPTDKFNALKERFGLSHPSYIGPMTLDVFVQFAKSKNIDISTEGISAFKRANGLTDTGDFEGRIGPTTAMAYYEQLSKKESNLNQELVNVAAAYVGVREQRHNRGSEVEKFQKAVDGQAVGEPWCMSFVQYCIKVVEENCQVNSEVFKSEHCITVWNRSSQNLRLSAPEVGCLVIWQKGQTTSGHVGIVERVKSQSSFTTIEGNTGGSSTGNQREGEGVHRKPRDMNGWGSTRIIGFLKAF
;
A
#
# COMPACT_ATOMS: atom_id res chain seq x y z
N MET A 1 22.55 -33.49 6.44
CA MET A 1 21.77 -32.31 6.01
C MET A 1 21.94 -32.19 4.51
N LEU A 2 20.86 -32.19 3.73
CA LEU A 2 20.96 -31.93 2.29
C LEU A 2 21.42 -30.48 2.10
N THR A 3 22.48 -30.27 1.32
CA THR A 3 22.89 -28.93 0.91
C THR A 3 21.71 -28.26 0.18
N PRO A 4 21.32 -27.03 0.55
CA PRO A 4 20.25 -26.34 -0.15
C PRO A 4 20.61 -26.26 -1.64
N THR A 5 19.69 -26.70 -2.50
CA THR A 5 19.88 -26.60 -3.94
C THR A 5 19.81 -25.14 -4.35
N THR A 6 20.59 -24.78 -5.37
CA THR A 6 20.56 -23.46 -6.01
C THR A 6 19.89 -23.55 -7.38
N PRO A 7 19.29 -22.47 -7.89
CA PRO A 7 18.73 -22.44 -9.24
C PRO A 7 19.77 -22.77 -10.33
N THR A 8 19.32 -23.39 -11.41
CA THR A 8 20.12 -23.69 -12.60
C THR A 8 20.03 -22.53 -13.59
N VAL A 9 21.16 -22.06 -14.08
CA VAL A 9 21.22 -21.07 -15.18
C VAL A 9 21.05 -21.81 -16.50
N ASP A 10 20.15 -21.34 -17.36
CA ASP A 10 19.86 -21.96 -18.66
C ASP A 10 19.69 -20.90 -19.75
N GLY A 11 20.31 -21.11 -20.91
CA GLY A 11 20.20 -20.22 -22.06
C GLY A 11 20.79 -18.81 -21.90
N ILE A 12 21.67 -18.58 -20.92
CA ILE A 12 22.37 -17.29 -20.70
C ILE A 12 23.87 -17.46 -21.00
N ASP A 13 24.42 -16.61 -21.87
CA ASP A 13 25.86 -16.49 -22.08
C ASP A 13 26.44 -15.43 -21.13
N GLU A 14 27.07 -15.88 -20.04
CA GLU A 14 27.61 -15.00 -19.00
C GLU A 14 28.73 -14.06 -19.48
N ASN A 15 29.37 -14.36 -20.62
CA ASN A 15 30.43 -13.52 -21.19
C ASN A 15 29.89 -12.23 -21.83
N ASN A 16 28.63 -12.26 -22.28
CA ASN A 16 27.97 -11.13 -22.94
C ASN A 16 27.17 -10.24 -21.98
N LEU A 17 27.14 -10.59 -20.69
CA LEU A 17 26.47 -9.76 -19.68
C LEU A 17 27.31 -8.53 -19.33
N SER A 18 26.64 -7.39 -19.22
CA SER A 18 27.20 -6.23 -18.51
C SER A 18 27.49 -6.58 -17.05
N GLU A 19 28.31 -5.76 -16.40
CA GLU A 19 28.63 -5.94 -14.97
C GLU A 19 27.36 -6.01 -14.11
N GLY A 20 26.41 -5.10 -14.33
CA GLY A 20 25.16 -5.06 -13.58
C GLY A 20 24.29 -6.30 -13.80
N GLU A 21 24.18 -6.78 -15.04
CA GLU A 21 23.43 -8.02 -15.33
C GLU A 21 24.08 -9.24 -14.68
N ARG A 22 25.42 -9.30 -14.69
CA ARG A 22 26.17 -10.36 -14.00
C ARG A 22 25.93 -10.32 -12.50
N ASN A 23 25.89 -9.15 -11.89
CA ASN A 23 25.58 -8.99 -10.47
C ASN A 23 24.15 -9.44 -10.14
N VAL A 24 23.15 -9.08 -10.95
CA VAL A 24 21.77 -9.57 -10.78
C VAL A 24 21.70 -11.10 -10.92
N LEU A 25 22.39 -11.67 -11.91
CA LEU A 25 22.48 -13.13 -12.08
C LEU A 25 23.08 -13.80 -10.83
N LEU A 26 24.16 -13.24 -10.26
CA LEU A 26 24.78 -13.75 -9.05
C LEU A 26 23.88 -13.67 -7.82
N VAL A 27 23.03 -12.64 -7.69
CA VAL A 27 22.00 -12.61 -6.64
C VAL A 27 21.08 -13.81 -6.80
N LEU A 28 20.47 -13.99 -7.98
CA LEU A 28 19.49 -15.05 -8.21
C LEU A 28 20.09 -16.45 -8.06
N ARG A 29 21.30 -16.67 -8.61
CA ARG A 29 21.99 -17.97 -8.60
C ARG A 29 22.38 -18.41 -7.20
N ASN A 30 22.70 -17.48 -6.30
CA ASN A 30 23.13 -17.80 -4.95
C ASN A 30 21.97 -17.91 -3.94
N LEU A 31 20.71 -17.78 -4.38
CA LEU A 31 19.55 -18.04 -3.54
C LEU A 31 19.30 -19.54 -3.34
N PRO A 32 18.75 -19.95 -2.19
CA PRO A 32 18.08 -21.24 -2.07
C PRO A 32 16.94 -21.37 -3.10
N THR A 33 16.77 -22.55 -3.70
CA THR A 33 15.76 -22.80 -4.75
C THR A 33 14.34 -22.41 -4.32
N ASP A 34 13.95 -22.65 -3.07
CA ASP A 34 12.62 -22.29 -2.55
C ASP A 34 12.42 -20.75 -2.53
N LYS A 35 13.45 -20.00 -2.12
CA LYS A 35 13.43 -18.54 -2.10
C LYS A 35 13.39 -17.96 -3.50
N PHE A 36 14.18 -18.51 -4.41
CA PHE A 36 14.13 -18.14 -5.82
C PHE A 36 12.74 -18.38 -6.43
N ASN A 37 12.14 -19.55 -6.15
CA ASN A 37 10.80 -19.88 -6.65
C ASN A 37 9.72 -18.93 -6.09
N ALA A 38 9.81 -18.54 -4.82
CA ALA A 38 8.92 -17.54 -4.24
C ALA A 38 9.03 -16.17 -4.95
N LEU A 39 10.24 -15.76 -5.36
CA LEU A 39 10.40 -14.57 -6.19
C LEU A 39 9.77 -14.77 -7.57
N LYS A 40 9.99 -15.91 -8.24
CA LYS A 40 9.36 -16.17 -9.54
C LYS A 40 7.84 -16.08 -9.48
N GLU A 41 7.22 -16.65 -8.44
CA GLU A 41 5.78 -16.54 -8.21
C GLU A 41 5.34 -15.08 -8.03
N ARG A 42 6.05 -14.30 -7.20
CA ARG A 42 5.78 -12.86 -6.99
C ARG A 42 5.80 -12.06 -8.31
N PHE A 43 6.70 -12.42 -9.22
CA PHE A 43 6.87 -11.74 -10.51
C PHE A 43 6.09 -12.42 -11.66
N GLY A 44 5.26 -13.43 -11.39
CA GLY A 44 4.47 -14.14 -12.42
C GLY A 44 5.31 -14.93 -13.43
N LEU A 45 6.51 -15.37 -13.05
CA LEU A 45 7.45 -16.10 -13.90
C LEU A 45 7.26 -17.61 -13.78
N SER A 46 7.17 -18.29 -14.92
CA SER A 46 7.04 -19.75 -15.00
C SER A 46 8.40 -20.48 -14.94
N HIS A 47 8.39 -21.82 -14.88
CA HIS A 47 9.58 -22.70 -14.84
C HIS A 47 10.42 -22.55 -13.57
N PRO A 48 9.96 -23.10 -12.42
CA PRO A 48 10.70 -23.00 -11.16
C PRO A 48 12.10 -23.59 -11.27
N SER A 49 13.01 -23.12 -10.42
CA SER A 49 14.41 -23.55 -10.33
C SER A 49 15.32 -23.17 -11.50
N TYR A 50 14.80 -22.58 -12.59
CA TYR A 50 15.61 -22.13 -13.73
C TYR A 50 15.68 -20.61 -13.85
N ILE A 51 16.90 -20.11 -14.06
CA ILE A 51 17.20 -18.71 -14.42
C ILE A 51 17.48 -18.67 -15.92
N GLY A 52 16.48 -18.26 -16.69
CA GLY A 52 16.62 -18.00 -18.14
C GLY A 52 16.70 -16.50 -18.47
N PRO A 53 16.96 -16.13 -19.74
CA PRO A 53 17.12 -14.73 -20.15
C PRO A 53 15.95 -13.83 -19.74
N MET A 54 14.71 -14.31 -19.89
CA MET A 54 13.51 -13.58 -19.46
C MET A 54 13.45 -13.36 -17.95
N THR A 55 13.89 -14.35 -17.16
CA THR A 55 13.97 -14.19 -15.70
C THR A 55 15.00 -13.13 -15.35
N LEU A 56 16.20 -13.21 -15.92
CA LEU A 56 17.27 -12.24 -15.68
C LEU A 56 16.84 -10.81 -16.06
N ASP A 57 16.27 -10.62 -17.25
CA ASP A 57 15.80 -9.31 -17.72
C ASP A 57 14.75 -8.71 -16.77
N VAL A 58 13.75 -9.49 -16.32
CA VAL A 58 12.73 -9.00 -15.37
C VAL A 58 13.35 -8.48 -14.08
N PHE A 59 14.34 -9.16 -13.51
CA PHE A 59 15.01 -8.68 -12.29
C PHE A 59 15.92 -7.47 -12.55
N VAL A 60 16.57 -7.39 -13.72
CA VAL A 60 17.36 -6.22 -14.14
C VAL A 60 16.46 -4.99 -14.31
N GLN A 61 15.34 -5.12 -15.01
CA GLN A 61 14.36 -4.03 -15.18
C GLN A 61 13.74 -3.64 -13.85
N PHE A 62 13.46 -4.62 -12.97
CA PHE A 62 12.97 -4.32 -11.63
C PHE A 62 13.98 -3.50 -10.84
N ALA A 63 15.25 -3.90 -10.81
CA ALA A 63 16.32 -3.17 -10.12
C ALA A 63 16.43 -1.72 -10.63
N LYS A 64 16.42 -1.53 -11.96
CA LYS A 64 16.39 -0.20 -12.59
C LYS A 64 15.16 0.61 -12.18
N SER A 65 13.97 0.02 -12.18
CA SER A 65 12.72 0.69 -11.80
C SER A 65 12.70 1.16 -10.35
N LYS A 66 13.48 0.51 -9.49
CA LYS A 66 13.64 0.82 -8.07
C LYS A 66 14.87 1.69 -7.77
N ASN A 67 15.58 2.16 -8.79
CA ASN A 67 16.85 2.87 -8.64
C ASN A 67 17.87 2.10 -7.77
N ILE A 68 17.84 0.77 -7.83
CA ILE A 68 18.84 -0.07 -7.17
C ILE A 68 20.11 -0.02 -8.02
N ASP A 69 21.20 0.42 -7.41
CA ASP A 69 22.52 0.37 -8.03
C ASP A 69 23.01 -1.08 -8.13
N ILE A 70 23.10 -1.57 -9.36
CA ILE A 70 23.51 -2.95 -9.69
C ILE A 70 25.01 -3.06 -10.02
N SER A 71 25.78 -1.96 -9.95
CA SER A 71 27.25 -1.99 -10.08
C SER A 71 27.91 -2.68 -8.88
N THR A 72 29.19 -3.04 -9.02
CA THR A 72 30.00 -3.57 -7.90
C THR A 72 30.07 -2.57 -6.74
N GLU A 73 30.17 -1.27 -7.03
CA GLU A 73 30.11 -0.20 -6.03
C GLU A 73 28.76 -0.20 -5.31
N GLY A 74 27.66 -0.41 -6.04
CA GLY A 74 26.31 -0.57 -5.51
C GLY A 74 26.18 -1.77 -4.57
N ILE A 75 26.76 -2.92 -4.95
CA ILE A 75 26.83 -4.11 -4.09
C ILE A 75 27.60 -3.80 -2.80
N SER A 76 28.76 -3.15 -2.90
CA SER A 76 29.56 -2.77 -1.74
C SER A 76 28.83 -1.78 -0.82
N ALA A 77 28.14 -0.79 -1.39
CA ALA A 77 27.30 0.14 -0.64
C ALA A 77 26.15 -0.58 0.07
N PHE A 78 25.45 -1.48 -0.62
CA PHE A 78 24.39 -2.31 -0.05
C PHE A 78 24.90 -3.14 1.12
N LYS A 79 26.05 -3.81 0.96
CA LYS A 79 26.63 -4.66 2.00
C LYS A 79 26.96 -3.85 3.26
N ARG A 80 27.57 -2.67 3.11
CA ARG A 80 27.81 -1.74 4.23
C ARG A 80 26.51 -1.32 4.92
N ALA A 81 25.49 -0.95 4.16
CA ALA A 81 24.19 -0.52 4.70
C ALA A 81 23.44 -1.64 5.45
N ASN A 82 23.72 -2.91 5.13
CA ASN A 82 23.07 -4.08 5.73
C ASN A 82 24.01 -4.86 6.68
N GLY A 83 25.16 -4.30 7.06
CA GLY A 83 26.09 -4.92 8.01
C GLY A 83 26.76 -6.21 7.53
N LEU A 84 26.91 -6.39 6.21
CA LEU A 84 27.52 -7.55 5.59
C LEU A 84 29.03 -7.35 5.38
N THR A 85 29.82 -8.43 5.48
CA THR A 85 31.27 -8.39 5.25
C THR A 85 31.61 -8.01 3.80
N ASP A 86 32.37 -6.95 3.62
CA ASP A 86 32.77 -6.42 2.31
C ASP A 86 34.26 -6.00 2.29
N THR A 87 35.12 -6.91 2.73
CA THR A 87 36.56 -6.68 2.84
C THR A 87 37.34 -7.89 2.35
N GLY A 88 38.54 -7.67 1.81
CA GLY A 88 39.43 -8.75 1.37
C GLY A 88 38.78 -9.61 0.29
N ASP A 89 38.83 -10.93 0.45
CA ASP A 89 38.28 -11.88 -0.53
C ASP A 89 36.76 -11.78 -0.76
N PHE A 90 36.04 -11.03 0.09
CA PHE A 90 34.59 -10.84 -0.01
C PHE A 90 34.20 -9.50 -0.61
N GLU A 91 35.14 -8.58 -0.84
CA GLU A 91 34.85 -7.24 -1.38
C GLU A 91 34.17 -7.30 -2.74
N GLY A 92 33.04 -6.61 -2.89
CA GLY A 92 32.25 -6.57 -4.12
C GLY A 92 31.60 -7.90 -4.53
N ARG A 93 31.78 -8.98 -3.74
CA ARG A 93 31.26 -10.31 -4.06
C ARG A 93 29.86 -10.54 -3.50
N ILE A 94 29.06 -11.24 -4.31
CA ILE A 94 27.71 -11.71 -3.96
C ILE A 94 27.79 -13.21 -3.67
N GLY A 95 27.77 -13.56 -2.38
CA GLY A 95 27.62 -14.93 -1.90
C GLY A 95 26.20 -15.20 -1.38
N PRO A 96 25.92 -16.41 -0.83
CA PRO A 96 24.59 -16.77 -0.33
C PRO A 96 24.01 -15.79 0.70
N THR A 97 24.83 -15.28 1.62
CA THR A 97 24.39 -14.30 2.63
C THR A 97 23.98 -12.97 1.99
N THR A 98 24.77 -12.46 1.04
CA THR A 98 24.44 -11.24 0.30
C THR A 98 23.18 -11.44 -0.55
N ALA A 99 23.07 -12.58 -1.24
CA ALA A 99 21.89 -12.93 -2.03
C ALA A 99 20.63 -13.00 -1.17
N MET A 100 20.70 -13.62 0.01
CA MET A 100 19.58 -13.64 0.96
C MET A 100 19.19 -12.24 1.44
N ALA A 101 20.15 -11.36 1.71
CA ALA A 101 19.84 -9.98 2.08
C ALA A 101 19.12 -9.23 0.94
N TYR A 102 19.52 -9.44 -0.33
CA TYR A 102 18.75 -8.94 -1.47
C TYR A 102 17.37 -9.57 -1.56
N TYR A 103 17.24 -10.89 -1.33
CA TYR A 103 15.94 -11.55 -1.29
C TYR A 103 15.01 -10.94 -0.25
N GLU A 104 15.48 -10.61 0.96
CA GLU A 104 14.63 -9.97 1.97
C GLU A 104 14.10 -8.60 1.51
N GLN A 105 14.81 -7.90 0.63
CA GLN A 105 14.30 -6.67 0.02
C GLN A 105 13.39 -6.92 -1.18
N LEU A 106 13.76 -7.87 -2.04
CA LEU A 106 13.01 -8.23 -3.25
C LEU A 106 11.71 -8.99 -2.95
N SER A 107 11.65 -9.73 -1.85
CA SER A 107 10.50 -10.54 -1.44
C SER A 107 9.43 -9.71 -0.74
N LYS A 108 9.80 -8.60 -0.10
CA LYS A 108 8.85 -7.63 0.43
C LYS A 108 7.95 -7.18 -0.71
N LYS A 109 6.69 -7.59 -0.67
CA LYS A 109 5.65 -6.94 -1.47
C LYS A 109 5.72 -5.48 -1.05
N GLU A 110 5.89 -4.54 -1.99
CA GLU A 110 5.69 -3.14 -1.63
C GLU A 110 4.34 -3.08 -0.95
N SER A 111 4.28 -2.51 0.24
CA SER A 111 3.01 -2.21 0.87
C SER A 111 2.32 -1.27 -0.11
N ASN A 112 1.37 -1.81 -0.87
CA ASN A 112 0.47 -0.98 -1.64
C ASN A 112 -0.34 -0.25 -0.56
N LEU A 113 0.13 0.94 -0.17
CA LEU A 113 -0.39 1.69 0.97
C LEU A 113 -1.89 1.94 0.80
N ASN A 114 -2.32 2.13 -0.46
CA ASN A 114 -3.73 2.22 -0.84
C ASN A 114 -4.51 0.93 -0.53
N GLN A 115 -3.97 -0.24 -0.90
CA GLN A 115 -4.59 -1.52 -0.56
C GLN A 115 -4.55 -1.81 0.94
N GLU A 116 -3.48 -1.42 1.63
CA GLU A 116 -3.37 -1.59 3.08
C GLU A 116 -4.41 -0.74 3.81
N LEU A 117 -4.61 0.51 3.38
CA LEU A 117 -5.69 1.36 3.89
C LEU A 117 -7.06 0.71 3.71
N VAL A 118 -7.31 0.10 2.55
CA VAL A 118 -8.55 -0.66 2.29
C VAL A 118 -8.67 -1.87 3.22
N ASN A 119 -7.59 -2.62 3.44
CA ASN A 119 -7.58 -3.79 4.32
C ASN A 119 -7.88 -3.40 5.78
N VAL A 120 -7.22 -2.35 6.27
CA VAL A 120 -7.43 -1.79 7.60
C VAL A 120 -8.88 -1.36 7.76
N ALA A 121 -9.44 -0.60 6.81
CA ALA A 121 -10.83 -0.16 6.85
C ALA A 121 -11.81 -1.34 6.80
N ALA A 122 -11.52 -2.36 5.97
CA ALA A 122 -12.37 -3.52 5.79
C ALA A 122 -12.51 -4.36 7.08
N ALA A 123 -11.49 -4.38 7.93
CA ALA A 123 -11.52 -5.08 9.22
C ALA A 123 -12.58 -4.54 10.19
N TYR A 124 -13.02 -3.29 10.00
CA TYR A 124 -14.05 -2.66 10.84
C TYR A 124 -15.45 -2.72 10.23
N VAL A 125 -15.63 -3.27 9.01
CA VAL A 125 -16.96 -3.41 8.41
C VAL A 125 -17.86 -4.24 9.34
N GLY A 126 -19.04 -3.69 9.68
CA GLY A 126 -19.98 -4.29 10.61
C GLY A 126 -19.87 -3.77 12.05
N VAL A 127 -18.85 -2.98 12.38
CA VAL A 127 -18.83 -2.19 13.63
C VAL A 127 -20.03 -1.26 13.64
N ARG A 128 -20.76 -1.23 14.76
CA ARG A 128 -21.91 -0.36 14.98
C ARG A 128 -21.73 0.50 16.21
N GLU A 129 -22.33 1.68 16.17
CA GLU A 129 -22.44 2.52 17.36
C GLU A 129 -23.37 1.87 18.41
N GLN A 130 -23.03 2.02 19.69
CA GLN A 130 -23.81 1.48 20.82
C GLN A 130 -24.85 2.48 21.32
N ARG A 131 -24.56 3.77 21.16
CA ARG A 131 -25.49 4.90 21.29
C ARG A 131 -25.07 5.94 20.23
N HIS A 132 -25.90 6.95 20.01
CA HIS A 132 -25.60 8.01 19.04
C HIS A 132 -24.19 8.59 19.20
N ASN A 133 -23.33 8.36 18.20
CA ASN A 133 -21.91 8.66 18.15
C ASN A 133 -21.12 8.19 19.40
N ARG A 134 -21.41 6.97 19.88
CA ARG A 134 -20.77 6.34 21.05
C ARG A 134 -20.55 4.85 20.84
N GLY A 135 -19.57 4.31 21.56
CA GLY A 135 -19.22 2.90 21.56
C GLY A 135 -17.71 2.73 21.58
N SER A 136 -17.22 1.59 22.08
CA SER A 136 -15.78 1.39 22.29
C SER A 136 -14.93 1.63 21.02
N GLU A 137 -15.35 1.09 19.88
CA GLU A 137 -14.66 1.30 18.59
C GLU A 137 -14.88 2.73 18.05
N VAL A 138 -16.09 3.27 18.19
CA VAL A 138 -16.42 4.64 17.74
C VAL A 138 -15.55 5.67 18.47
N GLU A 139 -15.43 5.54 19.78
CA GLU A 139 -14.58 6.40 20.61
C GLU A 139 -13.09 6.22 20.31
N LYS A 140 -12.67 5.02 19.88
CA LYS A 140 -11.30 4.79 19.40
C LYS A 140 -11.02 5.56 18.11
N PHE A 141 -11.97 5.57 17.18
CA PHE A 141 -11.86 6.33 15.93
C PHE A 141 -11.81 7.83 16.19
N GLN A 142 -12.71 8.34 17.03
CA GLN A 142 -12.76 9.73 17.48
C GLN A 142 -11.41 10.19 18.06
N LYS A 143 -10.87 9.42 19.03
CA LYS A 143 -9.59 9.70 19.68
C LYS A 143 -8.38 9.69 18.75
N ALA A 144 -8.49 9.12 17.54
CA ALA A 144 -7.36 9.04 16.62
C ALA A 144 -6.86 10.42 16.16
N VAL A 145 -7.76 11.41 16.16
CA VAL A 145 -7.46 12.75 15.64
C VAL A 145 -6.75 13.60 16.69
N ASP A 146 -7.40 13.86 17.82
CA ASP A 146 -6.94 14.79 18.86
C ASP A 146 -6.93 14.18 20.28
N GLY A 147 -7.23 12.89 20.40
CA GLY A 147 -7.30 12.19 21.69
C GLY A 147 -8.63 12.35 22.43
N GLN A 148 -9.64 13.00 21.84
CA GLN A 148 -10.96 13.20 22.45
C GLN A 148 -12.02 12.28 21.83
N ALA A 149 -13.08 12.03 22.59
CA ALA A 149 -14.29 11.37 22.11
C ALA A 149 -15.50 11.94 22.86
N VAL A 150 -16.18 12.92 22.25
CA VAL A 150 -17.26 13.68 22.89
C VAL A 150 -18.61 13.52 22.19
N GLY A 151 -18.70 12.80 21.08
CA GLY A 151 -19.95 12.51 20.34
C GLY A 151 -20.13 13.20 19.03
N GLU A 152 -19.04 13.74 18.54
CA GLU A 152 -18.88 14.20 17.20
C GLU A 152 -19.15 13.10 16.17
N PRO A 153 -19.69 13.46 15.00
CA PRO A 153 -19.76 12.56 13.87
C PRO A 153 -18.39 11.97 13.53
N TRP A 154 -18.31 10.65 13.40
CA TRP A 154 -17.04 9.93 13.36
C TRP A 154 -16.63 9.42 11.96
N CYS A 155 -17.26 9.87 10.87
CA CYS A 155 -16.93 9.39 9.51
C CYS A 155 -15.48 9.72 9.12
N MET A 156 -15.04 10.96 9.34
CA MET A 156 -13.65 11.35 9.07
C MET A 156 -12.70 10.82 10.13
N SER A 157 -13.11 10.76 11.39
CA SER A 157 -12.29 10.19 12.47
C SER A 157 -11.98 8.71 12.21
N PHE A 158 -12.93 7.94 11.66
CA PHE A 158 -12.69 6.57 11.19
C PHE A 158 -11.62 6.51 10.10
N VAL A 159 -11.67 7.41 9.11
CA VAL A 159 -10.67 7.44 8.04
C VAL A 159 -9.29 7.86 8.57
N GLN A 160 -9.22 8.88 9.44
CA GLN A 160 -7.97 9.30 10.09
C GLN A 160 -7.38 8.18 10.96
N TYR A 161 -8.24 7.42 11.65
CA TYR A 161 -7.82 6.23 12.38
C TYR A 161 -7.23 5.17 11.45
N CYS A 162 -7.88 4.88 10.31
CA CYS A 162 -7.37 3.91 9.35
C CYS A 162 -6.02 4.36 8.77
N ILE A 163 -5.87 5.64 8.42
CA ILE A 163 -4.60 6.23 7.98
C ILE A 163 -3.52 6.05 9.04
N LYS A 164 -3.81 6.40 10.30
CA LYS A 164 -2.87 6.25 11.42
C LYS A 164 -2.37 4.82 11.59
N VAL A 165 -3.25 3.82 11.45
CA VAL A 165 -2.85 2.40 11.52
C VAL A 165 -1.91 2.03 10.36
N VAL A 166 -2.14 2.54 9.16
CA VAL A 166 -1.24 2.32 8.01
C VAL A 166 0.11 3.01 8.22
N GLU A 167 0.10 4.25 8.72
CA GLU A 167 1.33 4.99 9.08
C GLU A 167 2.19 4.18 10.06
N GLU A 168 1.57 3.62 11.10
CA GLU A 168 2.23 2.77 12.09
C GLU A 168 2.70 1.42 11.50
N ASN A 169 1.85 0.72 10.76
CA ASN A 169 2.18 -0.59 10.19
C ASN A 169 3.27 -0.53 9.11
N CYS A 170 3.26 0.54 8.31
CA CYS A 170 4.14 0.68 7.15
C CYS A 170 5.31 1.66 7.38
N GLN A 171 5.36 2.32 8.55
CA GLN A 171 6.39 3.32 8.89
C GLN A 171 6.46 4.45 7.86
N VAL A 172 5.29 4.94 7.45
CA VAL A 172 5.10 6.06 6.50
C VAL A 172 4.28 7.17 7.15
N ASN A 173 4.23 8.34 6.53
CA ASN A 173 3.35 9.43 6.96
C ASN A 173 2.46 9.86 5.79
N SER A 174 1.16 10.03 6.05
CA SER A 174 0.21 10.60 5.11
C SER A 174 0.35 12.13 5.09
N GLU A 175 0.26 12.72 3.90
CA GLU A 175 0.18 14.18 3.75
C GLU A 175 -1.27 14.72 3.88
N VAL A 176 -2.26 13.83 4.08
CA VAL A 176 -3.65 14.24 4.29
C VAL A 176 -3.76 15.05 5.56
N PHE A 177 -4.42 16.21 5.49
CA PHE A 177 -4.55 17.09 6.64
C PHE A 177 -5.32 16.41 7.79
N LYS A 178 -4.75 16.41 8.99
CA LYS A 178 -5.32 15.76 10.17
C LYS A 178 -6.47 16.58 10.79
N SER A 179 -7.71 16.15 10.56
CA SER A 179 -8.94 16.73 11.12
C SER A 179 -10.11 15.76 11.03
N GLU A 180 -11.08 15.88 11.93
CA GLU A 180 -12.38 15.20 11.90
C GLU A 180 -13.42 15.88 10.98
N HIS A 181 -13.11 17.07 10.44
CA HIS A 181 -14.03 17.82 9.60
C HIS A 181 -13.71 17.65 8.11
N CYS A 182 -14.54 16.90 7.39
CA CYS A 182 -14.32 16.50 5.99
C CYS A 182 -13.95 17.68 5.07
N ILE A 183 -14.66 18.81 5.16
CA ILE A 183 -14.42 19.97 4.31
C ILE A 183 -13.11 20.69 4.70
N THR A 184 -12.73 20.66 5.98
CA THR A 184 -11.43 21.16 6.44
C THR A 184 -10.30 20.31 5.88
N VAL A 185 -10.44 18.98 5.92
CA VAL A 185 -9.46 18.04 5.33
C VAL A 185 -9.28 18.33 3.84
N TRP A 186 -10.37 18.47 3.08
CA TRP A 186 -10.31 18.79 1.65
C TRP A 186 -9.62 20.14 1.35
N ASN A 187 -9.97 21.18 2.11
CA ASN A 187 -9.46 22.53 1.88
C ASN A 187 -8.00 22.70 2.31
N ARG A 188 -7.55 21.98 3.35
CA ARG A 188 -6.20 22.13 3.93
C ARG A 188 -5.20 21.09 3.46
N SER A 189 -5.64 19.99 2.85
CA SER A 189 -4.74 19.03 2.22
C SER A 189 -4.12 19.64 0.95
N SER A 190 -2.87 19.25 0.65
CA SER A 190 -2.16 19.72 -0.54
C SER A 190 -2.94 19.44 -1.82
N GLN A 191 -2.92 20.38 -2.77
CA GLN A 191 -3.57 20.19 -4.06
C GLN A 191 -2.95 19.02 -4.87
N ASN A 192 -1.69 18.67 -4.61
CA ASN A 192 -1.00 17.55 -5.26
C ASN A 192 -1.60 16.18 -4.91
N LEU A 193 -2.36 16.10 -3.80
CA LEU A 193 -3.06 14.88 -3.41
C LEU A 193 -4.38 14.71 -4.17
N ARG A 194 -4.86 15.74 -4.87
CA ARG A 194 -6.18 15.70 -5.50
C ARG A 194 -6.18 14.82 -6.74
N LEU A 195 -7.22 13.98 -6.84
CA LEU A 195 -7.48 13.12 -7.98
C LEU A 195 -8.77 13.56 -8.68
N SER A 196 -8.79 13.44 -10.01
CA SER A 196 -9.97 13.72 -10.85
C SER A 196 -10.89 12.51 -11.02
N ALA A 197 -10.41 11.30 -10.70
CA ALA A 197 -11.12 10.04 -10.82
C ALA A 197 -10.88 9.17 -9.57
N PRO A 198 -11.80 8.24 -9.25
CA PRO A 198 -11.60 7.31 -8.15
C PRO A 198 -10.44 6.34 -8.45
N GLU A 199 -9.62 6.09 -7.44
CA GLU A 199 -8.56 5.08 -7.41
C GLU A 199 -8.75 4.23 -6.15
N VAL A 200 -8.36 2.95 -6.18
CA VAL A 200 -8.40 2.12 -4.97
C VAL A 200 -7.53 2.76 -3.89
N GLY A 201 -8.05 2.83 -2.66
CA GLY A 201 -7.41 3.44 -1.50
C GLY A 201 -7.43 4.97 -1.45
N CYS A 202 -7.99 5.66 -2.44
CA CYS A 202 -8.19 7.11 -2.32
C CYS A 202 -9.39 7.42 -1.40
N LEU A 203 -9.40 8.63 -0.86
CA LEU A 203 -10.51 9.18 -0.09
C LEU A 203 -11.44 9.92 -1.04
N VAL A 204 -12.71 9.54 -1.07
CA VAL A 204 -13.75 10.35 -1.74
C VAL A 204 -14.37 11.31 -0.73
N ILE A 205 -14.40 12.61 -1.06
CA ILE A 205 -14.96 13.65 -0.20
C ILE A 205 -16.26 14.16 -0.81
N TRP A 206 -17.29 14.23 0.03
CA TRP A 206 -18.57 14.84 -0.33
C TRP A 206 -18.88 16.08 0.50
N GLN A 207 -19.64 17.01 -0.10
CA GLN A 207 -20.19 18.20 0.55
C GLN A 207 -21.72 18.19 0.45
N LYS A 208 -22.40 18.61 1.53
CA LYS A 208 -23.87 18.74 1.56
C LYS A 208 -24.29 20.15 1.13
N GLY A 209 -24.86 20.27 -0.07
CA GLY A 209 -25.29 21.56 -0.63
C GLY A 209 -24.16 22.59 -0.56
N GLN A 210 -24.50 23.81 -0.12
CA GLN A 210 -23.53 24.90 0.10
C GLN A 210 -23.06 25.00 1.56
N THR A 211 -23.23 23.94 2.36
CA THR A 211 -22.85 23.95 3.78
C THR A 211 -21.39 23.50 3.97
N THR A 212 -20.87 23.68 5.18
CA THR A 212 -19.58 23.12 5.60
C THR A 212 -19.67 21.64 6.00
N SER A 213 -20.87 21.04 6.02
CA SER A 213 -21.03 19.63 6.33
C SER A 213 -20.62 18.75 5.17
N GLY A 214 -19.79 17.74 5.45
CA GLY A 214 -19.33 16.77 4.46
C GLY A 214 -19.59 15.32 4.86
N HIS A 215 -19.06 14.42 4.04
CA HIS A 215 -18.90 12.99 4.32
C HIS A 215 -17.63 12.51 3.63
N VAL A 216 -17.12 11.34 4.04
CA VAL A 216 -15.94 10.73 3.45
C VAL A 216 -16.08 9.22 3.37
N GLY A 217 -15.42 8.60 2.41
CA GLY A 217 -15.29 7.17 2.27
C GLY A 217 -13.94 6.78 1.69
N ILE A 218 -13.48 5.58 2.01
CA ILE A 218 -12.27 4.98 1.42
C ILE A 218 -12.72 4.16 0.22
N VAL A 219 -12.18 4.42 -0.98
CA VAL A 219 -12.53 3.68 -2.19
C VAL A 219 -11.92 2.27 -2.12
N GLU A 220 -12.76 1.25 -1.93
CA GLU A 220 -12.36 -0.16 -1.87
C GLU A 220 -12.14 -0.74 -3.27
N ARG A 221 -13.02 -0.39 -4.22
CA ARG A 221 -13.00 -0.96 -5.57
C ARG A 221 -13.56 0.01 -6.61
N VAL A 222 -12.88 0.15 -7.73
CA VAL A 222 -13.35 0.92 -8.90
C VAL A 222 -13.90 -0.05 -9.94
N LYS A 223 -15.18 0.07 -10.30
CA LYS A 223 -15.80 -0.74 -11.37
C LYS A 223 -15.71 -0.02 -12.72
N SER A 224 -15.87 1.30 -12.69
CA SER A 224 -15.67 2.23 -13.80
C SER A 224 -15.36 3.62 -13.23
N GLN A 225 -14.99 4.58 -14.09
CA GLN A 225 -14.82 5.97 -13.65
C GLN A 225 -16.08 6.59 -13.03
N SER A 226 -17.27 6.03 -13.30
CA SER A 226 -18.55 6.50 -12.79
C SER A 226 -19.15 5.62 -11.68
N SER A 227 -18.55 4.47 -11.36
CA SER A 227 -19.09 3.51 -10.41
C SER A 227 -18.00 2.84 -9.57
N PHE A 228 -18.14 2.93 -8.26
CA PHE A 228 -17.15 2.41 -7.32
C PHE A 228 -17.84 1.92 -6.03
N THR A 229 -17.07 1.22 -5.19
CA THR A 229 -17.49 0.76 -3.87
C THR A 229 -16.58 1.39 -2.83
N THR A 230 -17.16 1.91 -1.76
CA THR A 230 -16.45 2.56 -0.65
C THR A 230 -16.67 1.79 0.65
N ILE A 231 -15.76 1.98 1.61
CA ILE A 231 -15.96 1.68 3.02
C ILE A 231 -16.13 3.01 3.75
N GLU A 232 -17.24 3.15 4.47
CA GLU A 232 -17.65 4.40 5.10
C GLU A 232 -18.02 4.15 6.56
N GLY A 233 -17.51 4.97 7.47
CA GLY A 233 -17.95 5.02 8.87
C GLY A 233 -19.06 6.05 9.07
N ASN A 234 -19.79 5.96 10.17
CA ASN A 234 -20.92 6.82 10.51
C ASN A 234 -21.95 6.93 9.36
N THR A 235 -22.36 5.78 8.82
CA THR A 235 -23.38 5.69 7.75
C THR A 235 -24.37 4.58 8.06
N GLY A 236 -25.57 4.66 7.49
CA GLY A 236 -26.60 3.63 7.65
C GLY A 236 -26.37 2.43 6.72
N GLY A 237 -26.92 1.27 7.08
CA GLY A 237 -26.77 0.03 6.30
C GLY A 237 -27.42 0.04 4.91
N SER A 238 -28.44 0.87 4.69
CA SER A 238 -29.21 0.89 3.42
C SER A 238 -28.45 1.54 2.25
N SER A 239 -28.43 0.90 1.09
CA SER A 239 -27.87 1.47 -0.16
C SER A 239 -28.79 2.49 -0.85
N THR A 240 -29.99 2.74 -0.32
CA THR A 240 -30.96 3.73 -0.83
C THR A 240 -31.58 4.53 0.34
N GLY A 241 -32.09 5.75 0.10
CA GLY A 241 -32.77 6.55 1.13
C GLY A 241 -31.84 7.37 2.04
N ASN A 242 -32.21 7.56 3.31
CA ASN A 242 -31.42 8.32 4.29
C ASN A 242 -30.18 7.51 4.72
N GLN A 243 -29.05 7.76 4.06
CA GLN A 243 -27.78 7.06 4.30
C GLN A 243 -26.94 7.69 5.42
N ARG A 244 -27.50 8.65 6.17
CA ARG A 244 -26.82 9.43 7.22
C ARG A 244 -27.18 9.02 8.64
N GLU A 245 -28.12 8.10 8.85
CA GLU A 245 -28.36 7.57 10.20
C GLU A 245 -27.12 6.76 10.59
N GLY A 246 -26.41 7.19 11.64
CA GLY A 246 -25.01 6.93 11.95
C GLY A 246 -24.62 5.51 12.36
N GLU A 247 -25.26 4.49 11.81
CA GLU A 247 -25.34 3.17 12.42
C GLU A 247 -24.01 2.42 12.54
N GLY A 248 -23.06 2.61 11.61
CA GLY A 248 -21.83 1.83 11.62
C GLY A 248 -20.88 2.03 10.45
N VAL A 249 -19.97 1.06 10.30
CA VAL A 249 -19.05 0.94 9.16
C VAL A 249 -19.64 0.00 8.11
N HIS A 250 -19.86 0.51 6.90
CA HIS A 250 -20.51 -0.24 5.83
C HIS A 250 -19.80 -0.09 4.49
N ARG A 251 -19.96 -1.12 3.64
CA ARG A 251 -19.64 -1.03 2.21
C ARG A 251 -20.77 -0.36 1.46
N LYS A 252 -20.47 0.67 0.66
CA LYS A 252 -21.48 1.42 -0.11
C LYS A 252 -21.15 1.39 -1.61
N PRO A 253 -22.08 0.95 -2.47
CA PRO A 253 -21.98 1.28 -3.88
C PRO A 253 -22.19 2.79 -4.06
N ARG A 254 -21.31 3.43 -4.81
CA ARG A 254 -21.32 4.86 -5.09
C ARG A 254 -21.18 5.12 -6.59
N ASP A 255 -21.73 6.24 -7.01
CA ASP A 255 -21.52 6.82 -8.32
C ASP A 255 -21.04 8.27 -8.19
N MET A 256 -20.75 8.90 -9.32
CA MET A 256 -20.28 10.28 -9.37
C MET A 256 -21.36 11.33 -9.05
N ASN A 257 -22.64 10.94 -8.96
CA ASN A 257 -23.76 11.87 -8.77
C ASN A 257 -23.98 12.22 -7.28
N GLY A 258 -23.43 11.43 -6.37
CA GLY A 258 -23.67 11.57 -4.93
C GLY A 258 -25.10 11.15 -4.54
N TRP A 259 -25.65 11.71 -3.46
CA TRP A 259 -27.00 11.36 -2.99
C TRP A 259 -27.71 12.55 -2.34
N GLY A 260 -29.01 12.71 -2.60
CA GLY A 260 -29.79 13.85 -2.09
C GLY A 260 -29.16 15.18 -2.49
N SER A 261 -28.82 16.03 -1.52
CA SER A 261 -28.03 17.27 -1.73
C SER A 261 -26.52 17.10 -1.52
N THR A 262 -26.05 15.88 -1.25
CA THR A 262 -24.63 15.57 -1.02
C THR A 262 -23.95 15.25 -2.36
N ARG A 263 -22.88 15.98 -2.71
CA ARG A 263 -22.16 15.89 -3.99
C ARG A 263 -20.68 15.64 -3.75
N ILE A 264 -20.03 14.90 -4.65
CA ILE A 264 -18.56 14.72 -4.62
C ILE A 264 -17.92 16.07 -4.92
N ILE A 265 -16.96 16.48 -4.09
CA ILE A 265 -16.11 17.64 -4.37
C ILE A 265 -14.73 17.24 -4.87
N GLY A 266 -14.34 15.99 -4.65
CA GLY A 266 -13.20 15.36 -5.30
C GLY A 266 -12.68 14.16 -4.52
N PHE A 267 -11.48 13.72 -4.90
CA PHE A 267 -10.79 12.59 -4.31
C PHE A 267 -9.41 13.01 -3.81
N LEU A 268 -8.91 12.40 -2.75
CA LEU A 268 -7.58 12.61 -2.20
C LEU A 268 -6.78 11.30 -2.18
N LYS A 269 -5.54 11.34 -2.63
CA LYS A 269 -4.53 10.30 -2.32
C LYS A 269 -4.29 10.31 -0.82
N ALA A 270 -4.36 9.13 -0.21
CA ALA A 270 -4.02 8.96 1.20
C ALA A 270 -2.51 8.83 1.42
N PHE A 271 -1.79 8.26 0.45
CA PHE A 271 -0.35 8.05 0.44
C PHE A 271 0.23 8.26 -0.96
#